data_AF-A0A7S0J447-F1
#
_entry.id   AF-A0A7S0J447-F1
#
_cell.length_a   1.000
_cell.length_b   1.000
_cell.length_c   1.000
_cell.angle_alpha   90.00
_cell.angle_beta   90.00
_cell.angle_gamma   90.00
#
_symmetry.space_group_name_H-M   'P 1'
#
loop_
_entity.id
_entity.type
_entity.pdbx_description
1 polymer ?
#
loop_
_entity_poly.entity_id
_entity_poly.type
_entity_poly.pdbx_seq_one_letter_code
_entity_poly.pdbx_strand_id
1 'polypeptide(L)'
;MSGRPRAKLHVVFSAECTHLFDWHSVALFYSFVVSNFSQTANLTRLLACAETERHRYFAAQPEEAIGATFVHRNLRDDPLVDEKGYPSYNKPYSVMAWLEGREHSTRGTGTGEHAAAHHGDVDEFVLMTDADMIFRTPIDPLELGAARGVVISAEYTYLIGTQSGFAERFIAKELVPKLAQVGGFHIFHVEDLRKIAPLWLEFTKKVRAFAFAHPTEFYSESMAPIDKAEEHMRPVRQKQSRWHSEMYGYVFAAAEVGVTHHVRRDVMLYPGYQPWLGRGPNILHYGSDYTVRAGDHDVYFNKMAHEQLTVESCPGFLFGATAEVDAATLSKRDSLCIEHLAILDASLCNYYLSRCPSSKTPRLCLDGYEPRFVSAARQAQQVFSRCDDEHENCALWSSGGECGRNPSFMHSSCAKACGSCGKSIAEVISEGDLHLGDWRWHEQHLSLQRPPTPAPAAASSADPRSQSEAAPATSPSPPRARLASPSARSALPDGPASRSVRVPSPSARSP
;
A
#
# COMPACT_ATOMS: atom_id res chain seq x y z
N MET A 1 32.23 -13.56 -9.56
CA MET A 1 31.17 -12.69 -9.02
C MET A 1 30.95 -13.10 -7.57
N SER A 2 31.47 -12.35 -6.60
CA SER A 2 31.28 -12.67 -5.18
C SER A 2 29.82 -12.43 -4.82
N GLY A 3 29.10 -13.49 -4.43
CA GLY A 3 27.72 -13.38 -3.98
C GLY A 3 27.65 -12.47 -2.76
N ARG A 4 26.87 -11.39 -2.84
CA ARG A 4 26.52 -10.62 -1.63
C ARG A 4 25.82 -11.58 -0.66
N PRO A 5 26.09 -11.53 0.65
CA PRO A 5 25.32 -12.27 1.62
C PRO A 5 23.85 -11.86 1.50
N ARG A 6 22.97 -12.83 1.30
CA ARG A 6 21.53 -12.60 1.14
C ARG A 6 20.90 -12.50 2.52
N ALA A 7 20.20 -11.41 2.78
CA ALA A 7 19.44 -11.26 4.02
C ALA A 7 18.34 -12.32 4.11
N LYS A 8 18.02 -12.76 5.33
CA LYS A 8 16.85 -13.61 5.58
C LYS A 8 15.60 -12.74 5.58
N LEU A 9 14.57 -13.15 4.86
CA LEU A 9 13.29 -12.46 4.86
C LEU A 9 12.17 -13.41 5.28
N HIS A 10 11.34 -12.97 6.22
CA HIS A 10 10.11 -13.66 6.61
C HIS A 10 8.91 -12.75 6.38
N VAL A 11 8.00 -13.18 5.53
CA VAL A 11 6.74 -12.48 5.25
C VAL A 11 5.68 -12.93 6.24
N VAL A 12 4.99 -11.97 6.84
CA VAL A 12 3.85 -12.22 7.72
C VAL A 12 2.67 -11.34 7.33
N PHE A 13 1.46 -11.84 7.55
CA PHE A 13 0.24 -11.06 7.37
C PHE A 13 -0.79 -11.44 8.43
N SER A 14 -1.53 -10.44 8.91
CA SER A 14 -2.61 -10.64 9.87
C SER A 14 -3.87 -11.11 9.15
N ALA A 15 -4.50 -12.14 9.69
CA ALA A 15 -5.78 -12.66 9.25
C ALA A 15 -6.69 -12.96 10.45
N GLU A 16 -7.99 -13.09 10.21
CA GLU A 16 -8.95 -13.54 11.22
C GLU A 16 -9.61 -14.84 10.76
N CYS A 17 -10.12 -15.63 11.71
CA CYS A 17 -10.93 -16.83 11.46
C CYS A 17 -12.29 -16.49 10.80
N THR A 18 -12.28 -15.94 9.59
CA THR A 18 -13.48 -15.53 8.83
C THR A 18 -13.29 -15.80 7.33
N HIS A 19 -14.40 -16.06 6.62
CA HIS A 19 -14.39 -16.39 5.19
C HIS A 19 -13.71 -15.33 4.30
N LEU A 20 -13.85 -14.05 4.64
CA LEU A 20 -13.17 -12.96 3.93
C LEU A 20 -11.65 -13.15 3.89
N PHE A 21 -11.06 -13.56 5.01
CA PHE A 21 -9.62 -13.76 5.09
C PHE A 21 -9.17 -15.09 4.47
N ASP A 22 -10.06 -16.06 4.26
CA ASP A 22 -9.70 -17.35 3.66
C ASP A 22 -9.29 -17.19 2.20
N TRP A 23 -10.14 -16.56 1.38
CA TRP A 23 -9.82 -16.38 -0.04
C TRP A 23 -8.67 -15.38 -0.25
N HIS A 24 -8.54 -14.35 0.61
CA HIS A 24 -7.36 -13.49 0.67
C HIS A 24 -6.08 -14.29 0.93
N SER A 25 -6.11 -15.17 1.93
CA SER A 25 -4.97 -16.01 2.29
C SER A 25 -4.60 -16.98 1.16
N VAL A 26 -5.59 -17.60 0.51
CA VAL A 26 -5.38 -18.47 -0.68
C VAL A 26 -4.65 -17.71 -1.78
N ALA A 27 -5.12 -16.50 -2.13
CA ALA A 27 -4.49 -15.67 -3.14
C ALA A 27 -3.06 -15.26 -2.78
N LEU A 28 -2.82 -14.85 -1.53
CA LEU A 28 -1.52 -14.40 -1.07
C LEU A 28 -0.49 -15.55 -1.08
N PHE A 29 -0.82 -16.72 -0.52
CA PHE A 29 0.06 -17.90 -0.57
C PHE A 29 0.32 -18.37 -2.00
N TYR A 30 -0.70 -18.38 -2.85
CA TYR A 30 -0.53 -18.77 -4.25
C TYR A 30 0.42 -17.80 -4.97
N SER A 31 0.18 -16.49 -4.86
CA SER A 31 1.02 -15.44 -5.47
C SER A 31 2.47 -15.49 -4.99
N PHE A 32 2.69 -15.81 -3.71
CA PHE A 32 4.02 -15.98 -3.13
C PHE A 32 4.83 -17.10 -3.79
N VAL A 33 4.18 -18.20 -4.15
CA VAL A 33 4.82 -19.33 -4.84
C VAL A 33 5.05 -18.99 -6.32
N VAL A 34 4.02 -18.52 -7.04
CA VAL A 34 4.12 -18.34 -8.50
C VAL A 34 4.98 -17.14 -8.91
N SER A 35 5.20 -16.18 -8.02
CA SER A 35 6.16 -15.08 -8.22
C SER A 35 7.61 -15.50 -7.95
N ASN A 36 7.87 -16.76 -7.59
CA ASN A 36 9.16 -17.28 -7.10
C ASN A 36 9.65 -16.64 -5.80
N PHE A 37 8.82 -15.89 -5.08
CA PHE A 37 9.23 -15.24 -3.85
C PHE A 37 9.56 -16.27 -2.75
N SER A 38 8.88 -17.41 -2.77
CA SER A 38 9.14 -18.57 -1.90
C SER A 38 10.55 -19.17 -2.00
N GLN A 39 11.32 -18.84 -3.04
CA GLN A 39 12.73 -19.28 -3.15
C GLN A 39 13.67 -18.46 -2.26
N THR A 40 13.17 -17.37 -1.69
CA THR A 40 13.98 -16.29 -1.12
C THR A 40 13.49 -15.81 0.23
N ALA A 41 12.26 -16.18 0.60
CA ALA A 41 11.62 -15.83 1.85
C ALA A 41 10.74 -16.98 2.35
N ASN A 42 10.34 -16.91 3.62
CA ASN A 42 9.25 -17.71 4.18
C ASN A 42 7.98 -16.87 4.28
N LEU A 43 6.80 -17.51 4.35
CA LEU A 43 5.52 -16.83 4.53
C LEU A 43 4.74 -17.49 5.67
N THR A 44 4.20 -16.71 6.59
CA THR A 44 3.34 -17.20 7.67
C THR A 44 2.10 -16.33 7.83
N ARG A 45 0.93 -16.97 7.83
CA ARG A 45 -0.35 -16.36 8.16
C ARG A 45 -0.49 -16.26 9.68
N LEU A 46 -0.70 -15.07 10.21
CA LEU A 46 -0.94 -14.82 11.63
C LEU A 46 -2.45 -14.78 11.85
N LEU A 47 -3.02 -15.89 12.30
CA LEU A 47 -4.47 -16.11 12.32
C LEU A 47 -5.06 -15.84 13.71
N ALA A 48 -5.80 -14.75 13.82
CA ALA A 48 -6.53 -14.36 15.02
C ALA A 48 -7.87 -15.09 15.10
N CYS A 49 -8.02 -15.98 16.08
CA CYS A 49 -9.24 -16.77 16.28
C CYS A 49 -9.76 -16.62 17.71
N ALA A 50 -11.06 -16.38 17.87
CA ALA A 50 -11.68 -16.47 19.19
C ALA A 50 -11.65 -17.93 19.64
N GLU A 51 -11.43 -18.17 20.95
CA GLU A 51 -11.30 -19.52 21.50
C GLU A 51 -12.52 -20.40 21.19
N THR A 52 -13.72 -19.83 21.27
CA THR A 52 -14.99 -20.49 20.97
C THR A 52 -15.18 -20.82 19.48
N GLU A 53 -14.53 -20.08 18.59
CA GLU A 53 -14.67 -20.22 17.13
C GLU A 53 -13.64 -21.19 16.54
N ARG A 54 -12.47 -21.29 17.19
CA ARG A 54 -11.31 -22.06 16.72
C ARG A 54 -11.68 -23.49 16.35
N HIS A 55 -12.43 -24.20 17.19
CA HIS A 55 -12.82 -25.58 16.92
C HIS A 55 -13.73 -25.72 15.70
N ARG A 56 -14.69 -24.81 15.50
CA ARG A 56 -15.60 -24.85 14.36
C ARG A 56 -14.89 -24.51 13.06
N TYR A 57 -14.05 -23.48 13.09
CA TYR A 57 -13.28 -23.06 11.93
C TYR A 57 -12.37 -24.19 11.43
N PHE A 58 -11.60 -24.83 12.33
CA PHE A 58 -10.72 -25.93 11.93
C PHE A 58 -11.43 -27.26 11.64
N ALA A 59 -12.67 -27.43 12.09
CA ALA A 59 -13.50 -28.56 11.66
C ALA A 59 -13.97 -28.43 10.20
N ALA A 60 -14.21 -27.21 9.72
CA ALA A 60 -14.55 -26.95 8.33
C ALA A 60 -13.31 -26.94 7.41
N GLN A 61 -12.18 -26.47 7.92
CA GLN A 61 -10.97 -26.28 7.16
C GLN A 61 -9.73 -26.54 8.04
N PRO A 62 -8.97 -27.63 7.83
CA PRO A 62 -7.77 -27.94 8.62
C PRO A 62 -6.76 -26.78 8.64
N GLU A 63 -5.93 -26.70 9.68
CA GLU A 63 -4.99 -25.58 9.86
C GLU A 63 -4.02 -25.43 8.68
N GLU A 64 -3.58 -26.56 8.12
CA GLU A 64 -2.69 -26.66 6.97
C GLU A 64 -3.41 -26.48 5.62
N ALA A 65 -4.72 -26.19 5.64
CA ALA A 65 -5.49 -26.00 4.42
C ALA A 65 -5.00 -24.79 3.63
N ILE A 66 -4.65 -23.71 4.32
CA ILE A 66 -4.21 -22.44 3.73
C ILE A 66 -2.84 -22.05 4.29
N GLY A 67 -1.82 -22.78 3.83
CA GLY A 67 -0.41 -22.46 4.07
C GLY A 67 0.03 -22.48 5.54
N ALA A 68 1.29 -22.09 5.77
CA ALA A 68 1.86 -22.06 7.11
C ALA A 68 1.15 -21.03 7.98
N THR A 69 0.58 -21.48 9.11
CA THR A 69 -0.28 -20.67 9.96
C THR A 69 0.26 -20.64 11.40
N PHE A 70 0.20 -19.46 12.02
CA PHE A 70 0.41 -19.26 13.45
C PHE A 70 -0.89 -18.74 14.06
N VAL A 71 -1.53 -19.56 14.90
CA VAL A 71 -2.82 -19.22 15.52
C VAL A 71 -2.61 -18.54 16.86
N HIS A 72 -3.29 -17.42 17.08
CA HIS A 72 -3.31 -16.71 18.36
C HIS A 72 -4.73 -16.26 18.71
N ARG A 73 -4.92 -15.77 19.94
CA ARG A 73 -6.22 -15.23 20.38
C ARG A 73 -6.64 -14.02 19.54
N ASN A 74 -7.93 -13.89 19.30
CA ASN A 74 -8.52 -12.73 18.63
C ASN A 74 -8.81 -11.60 19.63
N LEU A 75 -8.31 -10.40 19.35
CA LEU A 75 -8.49 -9.19 20.16
C LEU A 75 -9.73 -8.36 19.79
N ARG A 76 -10.50 -8.74 18.77
CA ARG A 76 -11.70 -8.01 18.33
C ARG A 76 -12.71 -7.82 19.47
N ASP A 77 -12.91 -8.84 20.29
CA ASP A 77 -13.86 -8.85 21.41
C ASP A 77 -13.17 -9.25 22.74
N ASP A 78 -11.85 -9.09 22.82
CA ASP A 78 -11.09 -9.50 24.01
C ASP A 78 -11.44 -8.59 25.22
N PRO A 79 -11.68 -9.14 26.41
CA PRO A 79 -11.97 -8.34 27.61
C PRO A 79 -10.89 -7.33 27.99
N LEU A 80 -9.66 -7.51 27.50
CA LEU A 80 -8.51 -6.64 27.76
C LEU A 80 -8.41 -5.47 26.77
N VAL A 81 -9.35 -5.32 25.85
CA VAL A 81 -9.46 -4.14 24.99
C VAL A 81 -10.67 -3.30 25.37
N ASP A 82 -10.48 -1.99 25.39
CA ASP A 82 -11.47 -1.02 25.88
C ASP A 82 -12.69 -0.85 24.95
N GLU A 83 -12.66 -1.47 23.76
CA GLU A 83 -13.74 -1.41 22.78
C GLU A 83 -14.05 -2.78 22.18
N LYS A 84 -15.33 -3.16 22.25
CA LYS A 84 -15.86 -4.37 21.64
C LYS A 84 -16.01 -4.20 20.13
N GLY A 85 -15.57 -5.20 19.36
CA GLY A 85 -15.76 -5.27 17.92
C GLY A 85 -14.73 -4.50 17.08
N TYR A 86 -13.56 -4.16 17.63
CA TYR A 86 -12.51 -3.45 16.88
C TYR A 86 -11.37 -4.39 16.43
N PRO A 87 -11.43 -4.96 15.22
CA PRO A 87 -10.44 -5.95 14.76
C PRO A 87 -9.02 -5.39 14.53
N SER A 88 -8.81 -4.08 14.41
CA SER A 88 -7.46 -3.56 14.09
C SER A 88 -6.45 -3.77 15.21
N TYR A 89 -6.86 -4.15 16.42
CA TYR A 89 -5.93 -4.61 17.45
C TYR A 89 -5.23 -5.93 17.09
N ASN A 90 -5.84 -6.74 16.22
CA ASN A 90 -5.25 -8.01 15.81
C ASN A 90 -3.94 -7.81 15.08
N LYS A 91 -3.84 -6.88 14.13
CA LYS A 91 -2.61 -6.68 13.35
C LYS A 91 -1.34 -6.47 14.20
N PRO A 92 -1.28 -5.51 15.15
CA PRO A 92 -0.12 -5.36 16.03
C PRO A 92 0.06 -6.54 16.99
N TYR A 93 -1.03 -7.10 17.52
CA TYR A 93 -0.96 -8.22 18.45
C TYR A 93 -0.49 -9.52 17.79
N SER A 94 -0.91 -9.78 16.56
CA SER A 94 -0.48 -10.92 15.73
C SER A 94 1.04 -10.95 15.63
N VAL A 95 1.65 -9.81 15.30
CA VAL A 95 3.11 -9.69 15.17
C VAL A 95 3.79 -9.94 16.51
N MET A 96 3.28 -9.31 17.58
CA MET A 96 3.82 -9.49 18.94
C MET A 96 3.77 -10.95 19.38
N ALA A 97 2.60 -11.59 19.30
CA ALA A 97 2.39 -12.98 19.70
C ALA A 97 3.24 -13.96 18.87
N TRP A 98 3.41 -13.70 17.57
CA TRP A 98 4.25 -14.51 16.70
C TRP A 98 5.73 -14.42 17.08
N LEU A 99 6.24 -13.22 17.36
CA LEU A 99 7.63 -13.03 17.83
C LEU A 99 7.87 -13.76 19.16
N GLU A 100 6.95 -13.61 20.12
CA GLU A 100 7.02 -14.32 21.40
C GLU A 100 6.98 -15.84 21.21
N GLY A 101 6.11 -16.35 20.34
CA GLY A 101 5.99 -17.79 20.04
C GLY A 101 7.26 -18.37 19.42
N ARG A 102 7.95 -17.61 18.55
CA ARG A 102 9.24 -18.00 17.97
C ARG A 102 10.32 -18.16 19.03
N GLU A 103 10.37 -17.27 20.01
CA GLU A 103 11.36 -17.32 21.09
C GLU A 103 11.16 -18.54 22.00
N HIS A 104 9.91 -18.89 22.31
CA HIS A 104 9.59 -20.07 23.12
C HIS A 104 9.97 -21.38 22.40
N SER A 105 9.73 -21.47 21.09
CA SER A 105 10.12 -22.64 20.30
C SER A 105 11.63 -22.87 20.29
N THR A 106 12.43 -21.79 20.25
CA THR A 106 13.91 -21.89 20.29
C THR A 106 14.46 -22.28 21.66
N ARG A 107 13.72 -22.07 22.76
CA ARG A 107 14.13 -22.46 24.12
C ARG A 107 13.73 -23.89 24.51
N GLY A 108 12.77 -24.50 23.80
CA GLY A 108 12.18 -25.79 24.16
C GLY A 108 12.88 -27.05 23.64
N THR A 109 13.92 -26.93 22.81
CA THR A 109 14.50 -28.07 22.06
C THR A 109 15.94 -28.43 22.40
N GLY A 110 16.52 -27.96 23.51
CA GLY A 110 17.90 -28.32 23.86
C GLY A 110 18.23 -28.17 25.33
N THR A 111 18.65 -29.29 25.94
CA THR A 111 19.57 -29.32 27.07
C THR A 111 20.70 -28.31 26.88
N GLY A 112 21.16 -27.71 27.98
CA GLY A 112 22.15 -26.63 27.99
C GLY A 112 23.35 -26.86 27.07
N GLU A 113 23.93 -25.72 26.66
CA GLU A 113 25.22 -25.51 26.00
C GLU A 113 25.25 -25.17 24.49
N HIS A 114 24.13 -25.06 23.77
CA HIS A 114 24.17 -24.56 22.37
C HIS A 114 23.18 -23.43 22.00
N ALA A 115 22.48 -22.81 22.97
CA ALA A 115 21.57 -21.69 22.70
C ALA A 115 22.26 -20.31 22.60
N ALA A 116 23.58 -20.28 22.44
CA ALA A 116 24.38 -19.06 22.29
C ALA A 116 25.45 -19.24 21.21
N ALA A 117 25.05 -19.60 19.98
CA ALA A 117 25.95 -19.56 18.83
C ALA A 117 25.15 -19.38 17.53
N HIS A 118 25.46 -18.30 16.80
CA HIS A 118 24.92 -17.81 15.51
C HIS A 118 23.97 -16.58 15.52
N HIS A 119 24.04 -15.72 16.54
CA HIS A 119 23.53 -14.34 16.48
C HIS A 119 24.46 -13.35 15.74
N GLY A 120 25.30 -13.83 14.81
CA GLY A 120 26.21 -12.99 14.04
C GLY A 120 26.43 -13.58 12.66
N ASP A 121 25.75 -13.03 11.65
CA ASP A 121 26.34 -12.64 10.35
C ASP A 121 25.29 -12.31 9.26
N VAL A 122 24.01 -12.66 9.45
CA VAL A 122 22.98 -12.44 8.42
C VAL A 122 21.87 -11.55 8.96
N ASP A 123 21.64 -10.41 8.31
CA ASP A 123 20.49 -9.55 8.59
C ASP A 123 19.18 -10.33 8.39
N GLU A 124 18.31 -10.31 9.40
CA GLU A 124 16.98 -10.90 9.35
C GLU A 124 15.93 -9.78 9.31
N PHE A 125 15.10 -9.82 8.27
CA PHE A 125 14.01 -8.89 8.05
C PHE A 125 12.64 -9.59 8.11
N VAL A 126 11.63 -8.82 8.49
CA VAL A 126 10.24 -9.23 8.50
C VAL A 126 9.44 -8.28 7.61
N LEU A 127 8.82 -8.80 6.55
CA LEU A 127 7.85 -8.07 5.72
C LEU A 127 6.45 -8.30 6.31
N MET A 128 5.87 -7.28 6.94
CA MET A 128 4.47 -7.27 7.32
C MET A 128 3.62 -6.71 6.16
N THR A 129 2.63 -7.47 5.72
CA THR A 129 1.69 -7.08 4.65
C THR A 129 0.24 -7.23 5.11
N ASP A 130 -0.70 -6.59 4.39
CA ASP A 130 -2.12 -6.87 4.57
C ASP A 130 -2.52 -8.16 3.83
N ALA A 131 -3.61 -8.81 4.28
CA ALA A 131 -4.10 -10.04 3.65
C ALA A 131 -4.66 -9.82 2.25
N ASP A 132 -5.18 -8.62 1.97
CA ASP A 132 -5.72 -8.23 0.67
C ASP A 132 -4.63 -7.77 -0.30
N MET A 133 -3.49 -8.47 -0.30
CA MET A 133 -2.37 -8.21 -1.19
C MET A 133 -1.91 -9.48 -1.90
N ILE A 134 -1.35 -9.32 -3.10
CA ILE A 134 -0.65 -10.39 -3.83
C ILE A 134 0.74 -9.95 -4.27
N PHE A 135 1.65 -10.91 -4.42
CA PHE A 135 3.00 -10.69 -4.92
C PHE A 135 3.08 -10.89 -6.43
N ARG A 136 3.67 -9.91 -7.11
CA ARG A 136 4.01 -9.96 -8.53
C ARG A 136 5.44 -10.48 -8.72
N THR A 137 6.37 -9.99 -7.90
CA THR A 137 7.80 -10.31 -7.97
C THR A 137 8.42 -10.41 -6.57
N PRO A 138 9.55 -11.12 -6.41
CA PRO A 138 10.27 -11.19 -5.14
C PRO A 138 10.74 -9.82 -4.68
N ILE A 139 10.88 -9.64 -3.37
CA ILE A 139 11.38 -8.41 -2.75
C ILE A 139 12.73 -8.70 -2.08
N ASP A 140 13.73 -7.88 -2.37
CA ASP A 140 14.99 -7.87 -1.64
C ASP A 140 15.00 -6.68 -0.65
N PRO A 141 15.03 -6.93 0.67
CA PRO A 141 14.98 -5.86 1.66
C PRO A 141 16.21 -4.94 1.57
N LEU A 142 17.39 -5.48 1.25
CA LEU A 142 18.63 -4.70 1.18
C LEU A 142 18.65 -3.81 -0.06
N GLU A 143 18.14 -4.28 -1.20
CA GLU A 143 18.01 -3.45 -2.41
C GLU A 143 17.03 -2.28 -2.23
N LEU A 144 16.02 -2.46 -1.36
CA LEU A 144 15.10 -1.39 -1.00
C LEU A 144 15.68 -0.41 0.03
N GLY A 145 16.86 -0.71 0.59
CA GLY A 145 17.55 0.10 1.58
C GLY A 145 17.12 -0.18 3.02
N ALA A 146 16.55 -1.37 3.29
CA ALA A 146 16.19 -1.76 4.65
C ALA A 146 17.47 -1.97 5.45
N ALA A 147 17.48 -1.48 6.68
CA ALA A 147 18.59 -1.64 7.60
C ALA A 147 18.06 -1.62 9.03
N ARG A 148 18.90 -2.01 9.99
CA ARG A 148 18.59 -1.74 11.40
C ARG A 148 18.41 -0.22 11.59
N GLY A 149 17.33 0.16 12.26
CA GLY A 149 16.90 1.54 12.44
C GLY A 149 16.11 2.13 11.26
N VAL A 150 15.96 1.42 10.15
CA VAL A 150 15.32 1.94 8.92
C VAL A 150 14.31 0.94 8.37
N VAL A 151 13.02 1.30 8.43
CA VAL A 151 11.92 0.50 7.91
C VAL A 151 11.53 0.94 6.50
N ILE A 152 11.33 -0.03 5.60
CA ILE A 152 10.75 0.27 4.28
C ILE A 152 9.23 0.22 4.37
N SER A 153 8.54 1.20 3.79
CA SER A 153 7.07 1.24 3.81
C SER A 153 6.47 1.93 2.59
N ALA A 154 5.20 1.63 2.29
CA ALA A 154 4.44 2.40 1.30
C ALA A 154 4.05 3.79 1.83
N GLU A 155 3.86 4.73 0.90
CA GLU A 155 3.43 6.10 1.22
C GLU A 155 1.92 6.21 1.41
N TYR A 156 1.50 6.78 2.54
CA TYR A 156 0.11 6.98 2.95
C TYR A 156 -0.10 8.46 3.30
N THR A 157 -0.12 9.32 2.27
CA THR A 157 -0.15 10.80 2.39
C THR A 157 -1.34 11.37 3.16
N TYR A 158 -2.40 10.58 3.36
CA TYR A 158 -3.56 11.01 4.12
C TYR A 158 -3.36 11.00 5.64
N LEU A 159 -2.29 10.42 6.17
CA LEU A 159 -1.96 10.42 7.60
C LEU A 159 -1.34 11.76 8.04
N ILE A 160 -2.08 12.85 7.89
CA ILE A 160 -1.60 14.22 8.16
C ILE A 160 -1.39 14.51 9.65
N GLY A 161 -1.87 13.66 10.56
CA GLY A 161 -1.63 13.78 12.00
C GLY A 161 -0.17 13.61 12.38
N THR A 162 0.66 13.10 11.46
CA THR A 162 2.12 13.11 11.57
C THR A 162 2.74 14.48 11.26
N GLN A 163 1.97 15.38 10.62
CA GLN A 163 2.09 16.83 10.33
C GLN A 163 1.87 17.81 11.47
N SER A 164 0.99 17.44 12.39
CA SER A 164 0.28 18.41 13.18
C SER A 164 0.55 18.21 14.67
N GLY A 165 0.02 19.12 15.49
CA GLY A 165 0.00 18.96 16.94
C GLY A 165 -0.77 17.72 17.41
N PHE A 166 -1.44 16.98 16.51
CA PHE A 166 -2.09 15.71 16.83
C PHE A 166 -1.12 14.70 17.46
N ALA A 167 0.07 14.53 16.87
CA ALA A 167 1.06 13.57 17.37
C ALA A 167 1.57 13.91 18.78
N GLU A 168 1.66 15.21 19.11
CA GLU A 168 2.12 15.70 20.44
C GLU A 168 1.19 15.26 21.59
N ARG A 169 -0.03 14.76 21.29
CA ARG A 169 -0.93 14.16 22.29
C ARG A 169 -0.45 12.79 22.79
N PHE A 170 0.38 12.09 21.99
CA PHE A 170 0.74 10.70 22.24
C PHE A 170 2.24 10.51 22.44
N ILE A 171 3.08 11.29 21.78
CA ILE A 171 4.54 11.19 21.82
C ILE A 171 5.19 12.52 22.16
N ALA A 172 6.46 12.47 22.59
CA ALA A 172 7.24 13.67 22.88
C ALA A 172 7.45 14.52 21.61
N LYS A 173 7.44 15.85 21.76
CA LYS A 173 7.47 16.82 20.64
C LYS A 173 8.71 16.67 19.76
N GLU A 174 9.85 16.34 20.36
CA GLU A 174 11.12 16.07 19.70
C GLU A 174 11.10 14.83 18.80
N LEU A 175 10.11 13.95 18.93
CA LEU A 175 9.94 12.76 18.10
C LEU A 175 9.06 13.03 16.86
N VAL A 176 8.24 14.07 16.85
CA VAL A 176 7.35 14.43 15.73
C VAL A 176 8.11 14.56 14.40
N PRO A 177 9.31 15.18 14.33
CA PRO A 177 10.09 15.25 13.10
C PRO A 177 10.47 13.90 12.50
N LYS A 178 10.51 12.83 13.29
CA LYS A 178 10.86 11.46 12.86
C LYS A 178 9.68 10.69 12.25
N LEU A 179 8.45 11.22 12.33
CA LEU A 179 7.27 10.53 11.82
C LEU A 179 7.16 10.57 10.30
N ALA A 180 6.74 9.46 9.72
CA ALA A 180 6.48 9.33 8.29
C ALA A 180 5.00 9.04 8.00
N GLN A 181 4.54 9.42 6.81
CA GLN A 181 3.21 9.08 6.29
C GLN A 181 3.25 7.69 5.67
N VAL A 182 3.13 6.66 6.49
CA VAL A 182 3.41 5.27 6.10
C VAL A 182 2.30 4.29 6.45
N GLY A 183 2.11 3.29 5.60
CA GLY A 183 1.11 2.22 5.78
C GLY A 183 1.27 1.11 4.74
N GLY A 184 0.29 0.20 4.68
CA GLY A 184 0.20 -0.88 3.69
C GLY A 184 1.13 -2.05 4.00
N PHE A 185 2.42 -1.90 3.70
CA PHE A 185 3.45 -2.89 4.01
C PHE A 185 4.58 -2.26 4.81
N HIS A 186 5.29 -3.08 5.60
CA HIS A 186 6.47 -2.66 6.34
C HIS A 186 7.56 -3.74 6.30
N ILE A 187 8.80 -3.37 5.99
CA ILE A 187 9.97 -4.25 6.07
C ILE A 187 10.83 -3.82 7.26
N PHE A 188 10.77 -4.62 8.31
CA PHE A 188 11.49 -4.37 9.56
C PHE A 188 12.77 -5.19 9.62
N HIS A 189 13.83 -4.63 10.19
CA HIS A 189 14.84 -5.47 10.81
C HIS A 189 14.23 -6.12 12.08
N VAL A 190 14.45 -7.43 12.29
CA VAL A 190 13.74 -8.20 13.33
C VAL A 190 13.92 -7.63 14.75
N GLU A 191 15.12 -7.12 15.07
CA GLU A 191 15.41 -6.51 16.37
C GLU A 191 14.66 -5.20 16.62
N ASP A 192 14.35 -4.45 15.56
CA ASP A 192 13.54 -3.24 15.68
C ASP A 192 12.08 -3.63 15.87
N LEU A 193 11.61 -4.63 15.11
CA LEU A 193 10.24 -5.13 15.24
C LEU A 193 9.94 -5.66 16.65
N ARG A 194 10.90 -6.32 17.31
CA ARG A 194 10.74 -6.77 18.71
C ARG A 194 10.45 -5.62 19.67
N LYS A 195 11.03 -4.44 19.44
CA LYS A 195 10.79 -3.25 20.27
C LYS A 195 9.50 -2.53 19.86
N ILE A 196 9.22 -2.49 18.55
CA ILE A 196 8.04 -1.83 17.99
C ILE A 196 6.76 -2.57 18.35
N ALA A 197 6.71 -3.90 18.21
CA ALA A 197 5.48 -4.70 18.33
C ALA A 197 4.66 -4.45 19.62
N PRO A 198 5.24 -4.47 20.83
CA PRO A 198 4.47 -4.17 22.05
C PRO A 198 3.98 -2.72 22.09
N LEU A 199 4.81 -1.76 21.68
CA LEU A 199 4.44 -0.34 21.65
C LEU A 199 3.39 -0.04 20.58
N TRP A 200 3.41 -0.76 19.46
CA TRP A 200 2.43 -0.62 18.38
C TRP A 200 1.03 -0.92 18.90
N LEU A 201 0.85 -2.01 19.64
CA LEU A 201 -0.43 -2.34 20.25
C LEU A 201 -0.86 -1.25 21.27
N GLU A 202 0.06 -0.82 22.13
CA GLU A 202 -0.23 0.18 23.16
C GLU A 202 -0.60 1.55 22.58
N PHE A 203 0.14 2.06 21.60
CA PHE A 203 -0.23 3.30 20.93
C PHE A 203 -1.51 3.15 20.12
N THR A 204 -1.76 1.99 19.50
CA THR A 204 -3.03 1.73 18.80
C THR A 204 -4.21 1.89 19.76
N LYS A 205 -4.12 1.34 20.98
CA LYS A 205 -5.15 1.52 22.02
C LYS A 205 -5.33 3.00 22.39
N LYS A 206 -4.25 3.72 22.65
CA LYS A 206 -4.30 5.15 23.03
C LYS A 206 -4.95 6.01 21.94
N VAL A 207 -4.53 5.83 20.68
CA VAL A 207 -5.08 6.58 19.55
C VAL A 207 -6.55 6.20 19.33
N ARG A 208 -6.89 4.91 19.46
CA ARG A 208 -8.25 4.44 19.30
C ARG A 208 -9.19 4.99 20.37
N ALA A 209 -8.75 5.01 21.63
CA ALA A 209 -9.51 5.59 22.74
C ALA A 209 -9.83 7.08 22.46
N PHE A 210 -8.86 7.84 21.97
CA PHE A 210 -9.09 9.23 21.56
C PHE A 210 -10.05 9.33 20.36
N ALA A 211 -9.84 8.53 19.31
CA ALA A 211 -10.69 8.53 18.12
C ALA A 211 -12.15 8.15 18.43
N PHE A 212 -12.35 7.32 19.44
CA PHE A 212 -13.68 6.94 19.93
C PHE A 212 -14.33 8.06 20.74
N ALA A 213 -13.60 8.69 21.67
CA ALA A 213 -14.11 9.77 22.50
C ALA A 213 -14.32 11.09 21.73
N HIS A 214 -13.46 11.38 20.75
CA HIS A 214 -13.41 12.63 20.01
C HIS A 214 -13.42 12.41 18.47
N PRO A 215 -14.45 11.78 17.89
CA PRO A 215 -14.42 11.34 16.49
C PRO A 215 -14.31 12.48 15.47
N THR A 216 -14.91 13.64 15.75
CA THR A 216 -14.86 14.81 14.87
C THR A 216 -13.48 15.45 14.88
N GLU A 217 -12.89 15.65 16.07
CA GLU A 217 -11.55 16.20 16.25
C GLU A 217 -10.52 15.28 15.61
N PHE A 218 -10.59 13.98 15.92
CA PHE A 218 -9.72 12.97 15.33
C PHE A 218 -9.75 13.03 13.80
N TYR A 219 -10.93 12.99 13.18
CA TYR A 219 -11.03 13.10 11.72
C TYR A 219 -10.39 14.38 11.18
N SER A 220 -10.63 15.53 11.81
CA SER A 220 -10.10 16.82 11.35
C SER A 220 -8.59 16.97 11.50
N GLU A 221 -8.00 16.36 12.52
CA GLU A 221 -6.58 16.49 12.84
C GLU A 221 -5.74 15.36 12.23
N SER A 222 -6.34 14.20 11.94
CA SER A 222 -5.64 12.98 11.53
C SER A 222 -5.80 12.63 10.06
N MET A 223 -6.72 13.25 9.31
CA MET A 223 -7.00 12.90 7.91
C MET A 223 -6.85 14.10 6.99
N ALA A 224 -6.28 13.86 5.80
CA ALA A 224 -6.22 14.87 4.75
C ALA A 224 -7.63 15.45 4.45
N PRO A 225 -7.73 16.76 4.16
CA PRO A 225 -8.99 17.39 3.79
C PRO A 225 -9.63 16.68 2.61
N ILE A 226 -10.96 16.60 2.62
CA ILE A 226 -11.74 16.09 1.50
C ILE A 226 -11.96 17.19 0.47
N ASP A 227 -11.86 16.85 -0.81
CA ASP A 227 -12.18 17.77 -1.88
C ASP A 227 -13.67 18.11 -1.87
N LYS A 228 -14.01 19.35 -2.26
CA LYS A 228 -15.41 19.81 -2.31
C LYS A 228 -16.31 18.91 -3.15
N ALA A 229 -15.77 18.28 -4.20
CA ALA A 229 -16.50 17.35 -5.05
C ALA A 229 -16.84 16.03 -4.34
N GLU A 230 -16.01 15.63 -3.37
CA GLU A 230 -16.16 14.39 -2.61
C GLU A 230 -16.89 14.59 -1.28
N GLU A 231 -17.40 15.79 -1.00
CA GLU A 231 -18.03 16.15 0.28
C GLU A 231 -19.10 15.14 0.76
N HIS A 232 -19.84 14.56 -0.19
CA HIS A 232 -20.83 13.52 0.05
C HIS A 232 -20.26 12.24 0.70
N MET A 233 -18.96 11.99 0.57
CA MET A 233 -18.23 10.85 1.16
C MET A 233 -17.75 11.13 2.59
N ARG A 234 -17.90 12.36 3.12
CA ARG A 234 -17.43 12.70 4.48
C ARG A 234 -17.91 11.72 5.56
N PRO A 235 -19.19 11.31 5.64
CA PRO A 235 -19.63 10.36 6.68
C PRO A 235 -18.91 9.01 6.57
N VAL A 236 -18.68 8.54 5.34
CA VAL A 236 -17.96 7.28 5.07
C VAL A 236 -16.51 7.43 5.50
N ARG A 237 -15.82 8.50 5.11
CA ARG A 237 -14.43 8.76 5.48
C ARG A 237 -14.25 8.98 6.98
N GLN A 238 -15.20 9.63 7.66
CA GLN A 238 -15.18 9.76 9.12
C GLN A 238 -15.25 8.40 9.80
N LYS A 239 -16.19 7.53 9.38
CA LYS A 239 -16.28 6.17 9.90
C LYS A 239 -15.00 5.39 9.62
N GLN A 240 -14.46 5.51 8.41
CA GLN A 240 -13.23 4.84 7.99
C GLN A 240 -12.01 5.34 8.75
N SER A 241 -11.97 6.63 9.09
CA SER A 241 -10.79 7.26 9.69
C SER A 241 -10.35 6.57 10.97
N ARG A 242 -11.32 6.10 11.76
CA ARG A 242 -11.06 5.46 13.05
C ARG A 242 -10.30 4.14 12.91
N TRP A 243 -10.28 3.51 11.73
CA TRP A 243 -9.46 2.34 11.44
C TRP A 243 -7.97 2.68 11.33
N HIS A 244 -7.60 3.94 11.05
CA HIS A 244 -6.21 4.38 10.97
C HIS A 244 -5.52 4.48 12.34
N SER A 245 -6.22 4.21 13.44
CA SER A 245 -5.61 4.20 14.78
C SER A 245 -4.44 3.22 14.86
N GLU A 246 -4.51 2.11 14.11
CA GLU A 246 -3.42 1.13 14.01
C GLU A 246 -2.19 1.67 13.25
N MET A 247 -2.41 2.42 12.17
CA MET A 247 -1.32 3.05 11.41
C MET A 247 -0.64 4.15 12.22
N TYR A 248 -1.40 4.94 12.97
CA TYR A 248 -0.84 5.91 13.93
C TYR A 248 -0.12 5.23 15.08
N GLY A 249 -0.70 4.13 15.60
CA GLY A 249 -0.07 3.31 16.63
C GLY A 249 1.30 2.82 16.19
N TYR A 250 1.42 2.38 14.94
CA TYR A 250 2.67 1.95 14.34
C TYR A 250 3.70 3.07 14.29
N VAL A 251 3.37 4.19 13.65
CA VAL A 251 4.35 5.26 13.40
C VAL A 251 4.85 5.89 14.71
N PHE A 252 3.99 5.98 15.73
CA PHE A 252 4.39 6.42 17.07
C PHE A 252 5.31 5.41 17.76
N ALA A 253 5.02 4.11 17.67
CA ALA A 253 5.89 3.07 18.20
C ALA A 253 7.27 3.08 17.55
N ALA A 254 7.35 3.24 16.22
CA ALA A 254 8.60 3.33 15.49
C ALA A 254 9.44 4.55 15.96
N ALA A 255 8.81 5.72 16.08
CA ALA A 255 9.50 6.93 16.54
C ALA A 255 10.02 6.81 17.99
N GLU A 256 9.24 6.20 18.88
CA GLU A 256 9.60 5.98 20.29
C GLU A 256 10.88 5.13 20.43
N VAL A 257 11.07 4.14 19.55
CA VAL A 257 12.26 3.28 19.55
C VAL A 257 13.42 3.82 18.70
N GLY A 258 13.24 5.02 18.11
CA GLY A 258 14.26 5.69 17.30
C GLY A 258 14.41 5.15 15.88
N VAL A 259 13.42 4.44 15.36
CA VAL A 259 13.39 3.91 13.99
C VAL A 259 12.82 4.94 13.02
N THR A 260 13.44 5.08 11.86
CA THR A 260 13.00 5.94 10.75
C THR A 260 12.53 5.10 9.55
N HIS A 261 12.12 5.76 8.47
CA HIS A 261 11.55 5.10 7.31
C HIS A 261 12.27 5.50 6.03
N HIS A 262 12.45 4.54 5.12
CA HIS A 262 12.53 4.85 3.70
C HIS A 262 11.16 4.55 3.09
N VAL A 263 10.45 5.59 2.70
CA VAL A 263 9.15 5.46 2.04
C VAL A 263 9.37 5.09 0.57
N ARG A 264 8.53 4.21 0.02
CA ARG A 264 8.65 3.70 -1.36
C ARG A 264 7.29 3.70 -2.05
N ARG A 265 7.19 4.43 -3.17
CA ARG A 265 6.00 4.46 -4.06
C ARG A 265 6.01 3.38 -5.14
N ASP A 266 7.16 2.76 -5.36
CA ASP A 266 7.41 1.79 -6.43
C ASP A 266 7.19 0.34 -6.01
N VAL A 267 6.96 0.05 -4.72
CA VAL A 267 6.91 -1.33 -4.21
C VAL A 267 5.48 -1.87 -4.14
N MET A 268 4.49 -1.03 -3.82
CA MET A 268 3.09 -1.42 -3.64
C MET A 268 2.18 -0.44 -4.38
N LEU A 269 1.17 -0.97 -5.09
CA LEU A 269 0.17 -0.15 -5.78
C LEU A 269 -1.21 -0.82 -5.75
N TYR A 270 -2.27 -0.01 -5.80
CA TYR A 270 -3.62 -0.51 -6.02
C TYR A 270 -3.83 -0.88 -7.50
N PRO A 271 -4.41 -2.07 -7.80
CA PRO A 271 -4.93 -2.34 -9.13
C PRO A 271 -5.88 -1.21 -9.55
N GLY A 272 -5.71 -0.75 -10.80
CA GLY A 272 -6.48 0.35 -11.35
C GLY A 272 -5.84 1.73 -11.21
N TYR A 273 -4.74 1.86 -10.46
CA TYR A 273 -3.98 3.10 -10.36
C TYR A 273 -2.87 3.13 -11.42
N GLN A 274 -2.46 4.34 -11.80
CA GLN A 274 -1.33 4.51 -12.71
C GLN A 274 0.00 4.16 -11.99
N PRO A 275 0.85 3.29 -12.55
CA PRO A 275 2.11 2.93 -11.94
C PRO A 275 3.06 4.12 -11.88
N TRP A 276 3.70 4.27 -10.72
CA TRP A 276 4.62 5.36 -10.49
C TRP A 276 5.89 5.22 -11.35
N LEU A 277 6.20 6.26 -12.12
CA LEU A 277 7.23 6.27 -13.17
C LEU A 277 7.08 5.13 -14.19
N GLY A 278 5.87 4.60 -14.36
CA GLY A 278 5.58 3.53 -15.31
C GLY A 278 6.26 2.20 -14.94
N ARG A 279 6.67 2.04 -13.67
CA ARG A 279 7.33 0.85 -13.14
C ARG A 279 6.34 -0.12 -12.53
N GLY A 280 6.62 -1.40 -12.68
CA GLY A 280 5.79 -2.45 -12.10
C GLY A 280 6.06 -2.58 -10.60
N PRO A 281 5.03 -2.51 -9.73
CA PRO A 281 5.20 -2.74 -8.30
C PRO A 281 5.50 -4.21 -7.98
N ASN A 282 6.09 -4.49 -6.82
CA ASN A 282 6.24 -5.87 -6.33
C ASN A 282 4.93 -6.42 -5.74
N ILE A 283 4.10 -5.55 -5.17
CA ILE A 283 2.88 -5.89 -4.44
C ILE A 283 1.67 -5.19 -5.08
N LEU A 284 0.57 -5.93 -5.26
CA LEU A 284 -0.74 -5.33 -5.56
C LEU A 284 -1.62 -5.37 -4.33
N HIS A 285 -2.07 -4.20 -3.88
CA HIS A 285 -3.04 -4.05 -2.80
C HIS A 285 -4.43 -3.89 -3.39
N TYR A 286 -5.30 -4.90 -3.34
CA TYR A 286 -6.60 -4.86 -4.01
C TYR A 286 -7.74 -4.30 -3.15
N GLY A 287 -7.44 -3.23 -2.41
CA GLY A 287 -8.41 -2.54 -1.55
C GLY A 287 -9.28 -1.49 -2.24
N SER A 288 -9.05 -1.20 -3.53
CA SER A 288 -9.75 -0.16 -4.29
C SER A 288 -10.58 -0.73 -5.43
N ASP A 289 -11.67 -0.04 -5.75
CA ASP A 289 -12.55 -0.34 -6.88
C ASP A 289 -11.86 -0.09 -8.22
N TYR A 290 -12.06 -0.99 -9.18
CA TYR A 290 -11.70 -0.73 -10.56
C TYR A 290 -12.60 -1.49 -11.53
N THR A 291 -12.67 -0.98 -12.76
CA THR A 291 -13.18 -1.70 -13.92
C THR A 291 -12.07 -1.86 -14.95
N VAL A 292 -11.99 -3.02 -15.58
CA VAL A 292 -11.05 -3.31 -16.67
C VAL A 292 -11.73 -4.10 -17.78
N ARG A 293 -11.35 -3.84 -19.03
CA ARG A 293 -11.77 -4.64 -20.19
C ARG A 293 -10.96 -5.93 -20.21
N ALA A 294 -11.61 -7.08 -20.05
CA ALA A 294 -10.99 -8.40 -20.15
C ALA A 294 -11.58 -9.12 -21.38
N GLY A 295 -10.91 -8.98 -22.53
CA GLY A 295 -11.43 -9.49 -23.80
C GLY A 295 -12.57 -8.62 -24.31
N ASP A 296 -13.76 -9.20 -24.42
CA ASP A 296 -14.96 -8.56 -24.98
C ASP A 296 -15.91 -7.95 -23.94
N HIS A 297 -15.61 -8.08 -22.65
CA HIS A 297 -16.48 -7.61 -21.56
C HIS A 297 -15.71 -6.82 -20.49
N ASP A 298 -16.43 -5.98 -19.76
CA ASP A 298 -15.90 -5.24 -18.62
C ASP A 298 -16.05 -6.06 -17.34
N VAL A 299 -14.98 -6.17 -16.57
CA VAL A 299 -14.95 -6.78 -15.25
C VAL A 299 -14.78 -5.68 -14.21
N TYR A 300 -15.77 -5.57 -13.32
CA TYR A 300 -15.69 -4.73 -12.12
C TYR A 300 -15.19 -5.55 -10.95
N PHE A 301 -14.26 -4.99 -10.18
CA PHE A 301 -13.76 -5.60 -8.96
C PHE A 301 -13.92 -4.64 -7.78
N ASN A 302 -14.44 -5.18 -6.68
CA ASN A 302 -14.37 -4.61 -5.35
C ASN A 302 -14.39 -5.77 -4.34
N LYS A 303 -13.35 -5.91 -3.51
CA LYS A 303 -13.26 -7.00 -2.53
C LYS A 303 -14.48 -7.09 -1.59
N MET A 304 -15.10 -5.95 -1.27
CA MET A 304 -16.25 -5.87 -0.38
C MET A 304 -17.51 -6.48 -1.03
N ALA A 305 -17.56 -6.59 -2.36
CA ALA A 305 -18.62 -7.32 -3.05
C ALA A 305 -18.55 -8.85 -2.85
N HIS A 306 -17.46 -9.35 -2.27
CA HIS A 306 -17.17 -10.77 -2.11
C HIS A 306 -16.91 -11.19 -0.65
N GLU A 307 -17.40 -10.42 0.32
CA GLU A 307 -17.25 -10.74 1.76
C GLU A 307 -17.87 -12.08 2.17
N GLN A 308 -18.86 -12.55 1.42
CA GLN A 308 -19.59 -13.79 1.67
C GLN A 308 -19.01 -15.00 0.90
N LEU A 309 -17.89 -14.83 0.20
CA LEU A 309 -17.25 -15.92 -0.52
C LEU A 309 -16.60 -16.90 0.47
N THR A 310 -17.17 -18.10 0.57
CA THR A 310 -16.67 -19.21 1.39
C THR A 310 -15.93 -20.22 0.51
N VAL A 311 -14.60 -20.16 0.42
CA VAL A 311 -13.82 -21.04 -0.48
C VAL A 311 -13.89 -22.51 -0.07
N GLU A 312 -14.00 -22.80 1.22
CA GLU A 312 -14.11 -24.12 1.82
C GLU A 312 -15.42 -24.85 1.46
N SER A 313 -16.48 -24.12 1.09
CA SER A 313 -17.73 -24.75 0.61
C SER A 313 -17.65 -25.21 -0.85
N CYS A 314 -16.53 -24.91 -1.51
CA CYS A 314 -16.27 -25.19 -2.93
C CYS A 314 -17.35 -24.60 -3.84
N PRO A 315 -17.52 -23.25 -3.87
CA PRO A 315 -18.63 -22.60 -4.58
C PRO A 315 -18.48 -22.63 -6.10
N GLY A 316 -17.31 -23.04 -6.63
CA GLY A 316 -17.03 -23.00 -8.07
C GLY A 316 -17.00 -21.56 -8.63
N PHE A 317 -16.72 -20.58 -7.76
CA PHE A 317 -16.67 -19.17 -8.12
C PHE A 317 -15.30 -18.78 -8.70
N LEU A 318 -15.32 -17.89 -9.70
CA LEU A 318 -14.16 -17.20 -10.29
C LEU A 318 -14.54 -15.73 -10.56
N PHE A 319 -13.56 -14.83 -10.52
CA PHE A 319 -13.68 -13.39 -10.72
C PHE A 319 -13.76 -12.98 -12.21
N GLY A 320 -13.41 -13.85 -13.14
CA GLY A 320 -13.69 -13.65 -14.57
C GLY A 320 -12.50 -13.16 -15.40
N ALA A 321 -11.28 -13.55 -15.04
CA ALA A 321 -10.07 -13.22 -15.80
C ALA A 321 -9.93 -14.06 -17.07
N THR A 322 -10.75 -13.90 -18.12
CA THR A 322 -10.83 -14.92 -19.18
C THR A 322 -10.54 -14.47 -20.61
N ALA A 323 -9.53 -13.65 -20.85
CA ALA A 323 -9.14 -13.33 -22.24
C ALA A 323 -7.64 -13.50 -22.49
N GLU A 324 -7.31 -13.97 -23.70
CA GLU A 324 -6.03 -13.66 -24.32
C GLU A 324 -5.89 -12.15 -24.35
N VAL A 325 -4.84 -11.65 -23.73
CA VAL A 325 -4.65 -10.22 -23.59
C VAL A 325 -3.65 -9.80 -24.65
N ASP A 326 -4.04 -8.87 -25.50
CA ASP A 326 -3.10 -8.27 -26.43
C ASP A 326 -2.16 -7.35 -25.65
N ALA A 327 -1.04 -7.92 -25.23
CA ALA A 327 0.02 -7.21 -24.54
C ALA A 327 0.64 -6.07 -25.38
N ALA A 328 0.31 -5.92 -26.66
CA ALA A 328 0.74 -4.77 -27.47
C ALA A 328 -0.13 -3.52 -27.25
N THR A 329 -1.41 -3.69 -26.94
CA THR A 329 -2.39 -2.57 -26.84
C THR A 329 -2.79 -2.24 -25.40
N LEU A 330 -2.50 -3.13 -24.46
CA LEU A 330 -2.86 -2.95 -23.06
C LEU A 330 -2.07 -1.82 -22.38
N SER A 331 -2.75 -0.96 -21.62
CA SER A 331 -2.07 0.04 -20.78
C SER A 331 -1.37 -0.62 -19.58
N LYS A 332 -0.34 0.01 -19.00
CA LYS A 332 0.29 -0.52 -17.77
C LYS A 332 -0.69 -0.59 -16.59
N ARG A 333 -1.63 0.34 -16.49
CA ARG A 333 -2.69 0.34 -15.47
C ARG A 333 -3.61 -0.88 -15.63
N ASP A 334 -4.08 -1.15 -16.84
CA ASP A 334 -4.99 -2.27 -17.10
C ASP A 334 -4.28 -3.62 -17.00
N SER A 335 -2.98 -3.66 -17.29
CA SER A 335 -2.18 -4.87 -17.08
C SER A 335 -2.14 -5.27 -15.61
N LEU A 336 -2.01 -4.33 -14.67
CA LEU A 336 -2.09 -4.65 -13.24
C LEU A 336 -3.46 -5.17 -12.82
N CYS A 337 -4.55 -4.62 -13.37
CA CYS A 337 -5.91 -5.11 -13.11
C CYS A 337 -6.10 -6.55 -13.59
N ILE A 338 -5.63 -6.84 -14.81
CA ILE A 338 -5.72 -8.18 -15.42
C ILE A 338 -4.84 -9.17 -14.67
N GLU A 339 -3.60 -8.80 -14.36
CA GLU A 339 -2.68 -9.65 -13.60
C GLU A 339 -3.28 -10.01 -12.24
N HIS A 340 -3.88 -9.03 -11.56
CA HIS A 340 -4.57 -9.25 -10.30
C HIS A 340 -5.72 -10.25 -10.42
N LEU A 341 -6.68 -10.02 -11.34
CA LEU A 341 -7.81 -10.95 -11.53
C LEU A 341 -7.33 -12.36 -11.92
N ALA A 342 -6.33 -12.45 -12.78
CA ALA A 342 -5.78 -13.71 -13.24
C ALA A 342 -5.11 -14.48 -12.09
N ILE A 343 -4.38 -13.81 -11.20
CA ILE A 343 -3.79 -14.45 -10.02
C ILE A 343 -4.88 -14.91 -9.05
N LEU A 344 -5.94 -14.13 -8.83
CA LEU A 344 -7.07 -14.55 -8.00
C LEU A 344 -7.72 -15.82 -8.56
N ASP A 345 -8.08 -15.84 -9.84
CA ASP A 345 -8.72 -16.99 -10.48
C ASP A 345 -7.82 -18.23 -10.50
N ALA A 346 -6.52 -18.04 -10.78
CA ALA A 346 -5.54 -19.11 -10.69
C ALA A 346 -5.45 -19.70 -9.26
N SER A 347 -5.45 -18.83 -8.25
CA SER A 347 -5.39 -19.26 -6.84
C SER A 347 -6.62 -20.06 -6.43
N LEU A 348 -7.83 -19.64 -6.87
CA LEU A 348 -9.07 -20.37 -6.61
C LEU A 348 -9.09 -21.70 -7.34
N CYS A 349 -8.67 -21.76 -8.60
CA CYS A 349 -8.54 -23.02 -9.32
C CYS A 349 -7.55 -23.98 -8.65
N ASN A 350 -6.40 -23.48 -8.21
CA ASN A 350 -5.42 -24.28 -7.47
C ASN A 350 -6.02 -24.86 -6.17
N TYR A 351 -6.77 -24.05 -5.44
CA TYR A 351 -7.48 -24.47 -4.24
C TYR A 351 -8.55 -25.53 -4.55
N TYR A 352 -9.42 -25.29 -5.53
CA TYR A 352 -10.48 -26.22 -5.90
C TYR A 352 -9.93 -27.57 -6.38
N LEU A 353 -8.87 -27.56 -7.20
CA LEU A 353 -8.26 -28.81 -7.69
C LEU A 353 -7.62 -29.63 -6.57
N SER A 354 -7.16 -28.99 -5.49
CA SER A 354 -6.50 -29.68 -4.38
C SER A 354 -7.46 -30.10 -3.26
N ARG A 355 -8.60 -29.41 -3.10
CA ARG A 355 -9.48 -29.58 -1.92
C ARG A 355 -10.93 -29.90 -2.26
N CYS A 356 -11.38 -29.67 -3.49
CA CYS A 356 -12.79 -29.79 -3.83
C CYS A 356 -13.08 -31.02 -4.70
N PRO A 357 -14.29 -31.62 -4.55
CA PRO A 357 -14.74 -32.65 -5.49
C PRO A 357 -14.83 -32.10 -6.90
N SER A 358 -14.47 -32.90 -7.90
CA SER A 358 -14.53 -32.50 -9.32
C SER A 358 -15.92 -32.04 -9.77
N SER A 359 -16.99 -32.44 -9.09
CA SER A 359 -18.37 -31.98 -9.34
C SER A 359 -18.63 -30.53 -8.94
N LYS A 360 -17.83 -29.97 -8.03
CA LYS A 360 -17.89 -28.57 -7.58
C LYS A 360 -16.78 -27.70 -8.17
N THR A 361 -15.77 -28.32 -8.78
CA THR A 361 -14.65 -27.60 -9.39
C THR A 361 -15.06 -27.02 -10.76
N PRO A 362 -14.82 -25.72 -11.02
CA PRO A 362 -15.15 -25.12 -12.30
C PRO A 362 -14.49 -25.85 -13.47
N ARG A 363 -15.23 -25.98 -14.58
CA ARG A 363 -14.70 -26.66 -15.77
C ARG A 363 -13.41 -26.02 -16.30
N LEU A 364 -13.33 -24.69 -16.23
CA LEU A 364 -12.14 -23.91 -16.57
C LEU A 364 -10.90 -24.32 -15.75
N CYS A 365 -11.09 -24.77 -14.51
CA CYS A 365 -9.98 -25.28 -13.70
C CYS A 365 -9.59 -26.70 -14.10
N LEU A 366 -10.59 -27.57 -14.37
CA LEU A 366 -10.38 -28.97 -14.75
C LEU A 366 -9.69 -29.13 -16.11
N ASP A 367 -9.94 -28.22 -17.05
CA ASP A 367 -9.34 -28.23 -18.39
C ASP A 367 -7.90 -27.68 -18.41
N GLY A 368 -7.29 -27.45 -17.23
CA GLY A 368 -5.99 -26.82 -17.09
C GLY A 368 -6.10 -25.29 -17.10
N TYR A 369 -5.94 -24.68 -15.92
CA TYR A 369 -6.07 -23.23 -15.75
C TYR A 369 -4.80 -22.45 -16.09
N GLU A 370 -3.62 -23.10 -16.11
CA GLU A 370 -2.33 -22.43 -16.33
C GLU A 370 -2.26 -21.70 -17.69
N PRO A 371 -2.64 -22.29 -18.83
CA PRO A 371 -2.57 -21.61 -20.12
C PRO A 371 -3.49 -20.38 -20.22
N ARG A 372 -4.47 -20.28 -19.31
CA ARG A 372 -5.42 -19.16 -19.25
C ARG A 372 -4.94 -18.10 -18.27
N PHE A 373 -4.99 -18.42 -16.98
CA PHE A 373 -4.78 -17.42 -15.93
C PHE A 373 -3.29 -17.15 -15.69
N VAL A 374 -2.45 -18.18 -15.64
CA VAL A 374 -0.99 -17.97 -15.43
C VAL A 374 -0.36 -17.32 -16.65
N SER A 375 -0.80 -17.68 -17.85
CA SER A 375 -0.38 -17.02 -19.09
C SER A 375 -0.81 -15.54 -19.13
N ALA A 376 -2.08 -15.24 -18.83
CA ALA A 376 -2.58 -13.86 -18.78
C ALA A 376 -1.79 -13.01 -17.78
N ALA A 377 -1.52 -13.53 -16.58
CA ALA A 377 -0.67 -12.85 -15.59
C ALA A 377 0.74 -12.57 -16.14
N ARG A 378 1.37 -13.55 -16.79
CA ARG A 378 2.71 -13.37 -17.41
C ARG A 378 2.71 -12.35 -18.54
N GLN A 379 1.70 -12.37 -19.42
CA GLN A 379 1.55 -11.39 -20.51
C GLN A 379 1.34 -9.97 -19.94
N ALA A 380 0.52 -9.84 -18.90
CA ALA A 380 0.32 -8.57 -18.20
C ALA A 380 1.60 -8.06 -17.52
N GLN A 381 2.46 -8.94 -17.01
CA GLN A 381 3.77 -8.56 -16.49
C GLN A 381 4.71 -8.06 -17.59
N GLN A 382 4.70 -8.67 -18.78
CA GLN A 382 5.54 -8.28 -19.92
C GLN A 382 5.30 -6.85 -20.40
N VAL A 383 4.10 -6.29 -20.17
CA VAL A 383 3.77 -4.88 -20.49
C VAL A 383 4.76 -3.90 -19.85
N PHE A 384 5.29 -4.21 -18.67
CA PHE A 384 6.28 -3.37 -17.97
C PHE A 384 7.68 -3.40 -18.58
N SER A 385 7.95 -4.31 -19.52
CA SER A 385 9.19 -4.32 -20.30
C SER A 385 9.15 -3.34 -21.48
N ARG A 386 7.96 -2.87 -21.88
CA ARG A 386 7.80 -1.93 -22.98
C ARG A 386 8.26 -0.53 -22.57
N CYS A 387 8.90 0.16 -23.51
CA CYS A 387 9.07 1.60 -23.40
C CYS A 387 8.33 2.31 -24.53
N ASP A 388 7.15 2.79 -24.18
CA ASP A 388 6.20 3.46 -25.05
C ASP A 388 5.75 4.80 -24.44
N ASP A 389 5.10 5.59 -25.28
CA ASP A 389 4.32 6.76 -24.86
C ASP A 389 2.85 6.32 -24.83
N GLU A 390 2.19 6.42 -23.68
CA GLU A 390 0.78 6.03 -23.47
C GLU A 390 -0.18 7.17 -23.84
N HIS A 391 0.33 8.31 -24.31
CA HIS A 391 -0.49 9.45 -24.74
C HIS A 391 -0.01 10.05 -26.07
N GLU A 392 -0.96 10.36 -26.95
CA GLU A 392 -0.72 10.99 -28.25
C GLU A 392 0.04 12.34 -28.19
N ASN A 393 -0.01 13.03 -27.05
CA ASN A 393 0.57 14.36 -26.85
C ASN A 393 1.95 14.32 -26.19
N CYS A 394 2.51 13.13 -25.91
CA CYS A 394 3.81 13.00 -25.24
C CYS A 394 4.93 13.73 -25.98
N ALA A 395 4.95 13.69 -27.31
CA ALA A 395 5.93 14.43 -28.12
C ALA A 395 5.80 15.96 -27.94
N LEU A 396 4.56 16.47 -27.96
CA LEU A 396 4.27 17.89 -27.76
C LEU A 396 4.67 18.35 -26.34
N TRP A 397 4.25 17.62 -25.31
CA TRP A 397 4.56 17.95 -23.91
C TRP A 397 6.05 17.86 -23.60
N SER A 398 6.73 16.84 -24.13
CA SER A 398 8.19 16.73 -24.02
C SER A 398 8.89 17.94 -24.64
N SER A 399 8.49 18.34 -25.86
CA SER A 399 9.03 19.55 -26.52
C SER A 399 8.72 20.85 -25.76
N GLY A 400 7.61 20.87 -24.99
CA GLY A 400 7.20 21.97 -24.12
C GLY A 400 7.94 22.04 -22.78
N GLY A 401 8.82 21.08 -22.49
CA GLY A 401 9.62 21.01 -21.27
C GLY A 401 8.94 20.29 -20.10
N GLU A 402 7.84 19.56 -20.34
CA GLU A 402 7.07 18.91 -19.27
C GLU A 402 7.84 17.77 -18.61
N CYS A 403 8.82 17.15 -19.28
CA CYS A 403 9.65 16.13 -18.64
C CYS A 403 10.37 16.66 -17.39
N GLY A 404 10.74 17.96 -17.37
CA GLY A 404 11.34 18.60 -16.19
C GLY A 404 10.32 19.24 -15.25
N ARG A 405 9.20 19.75 -15.76
CA ARG A 405 8.17 20.43 -14.94
C ARG A 405 7.19 19.48 -14.26
N ASN A 406 6.95 18.34 -14.88
CA ASN A 406 6.02 17.31 -14.42
C ASN A 406 6.64 15.91 -14.57
N PRO A 407 7.80 15.65 -13.92
CA PRO A 407 8.56 14.43 -14.10
C PRO A 407 7.75 13.19 -13.71
N SER A 408 6.95 13.26 -12.65
CA SER A 408 6.16 12.10 -12.18
C SER A 408 5.20 11.58 -13.24
N PHE A 409 4.40 12.46 -13.86
CA PHE A 409 3.48 12.06 -14.93
C PHE A 409 4.24 11.69 -16.20
N MET A 410 5.15 12.57 -16.62
CA MET A 410 5.82 12.44 -17.92
C MET A 410 6.70 11.18 -17.99
N HIS A 411 7.39 10.82 -16.92
CA HIS A 411 8.16 9.58 -16.91
C HIS A 411 7.31 8.33 -16.72
N SER A 412 6.06 8.47 -16.26
CA SER A 412 5.11 7.36 -16.18
C SER A 412 4.46 7.06 -17.52
N SER A 413 3.90 8.09 -18.15
CA SER A 413 3.06 7.96 -19.35
C SER A 413 3.78 8.34 -20.65
N CYS A 414 4.91 9.04 -20.59
CA CYS A 414 5.65 9.55 -21.75
C CYS A 414 7.14 9.17 -21.69
N ALA A 415 7.44 7.96 -21.20
CA ALA A 415 8.80 7.53 -20.90
C ALA A 415 9.71 7.56 -22.13
N LYS A 416 9.16 7.28 -23.32
CA LYS A 416 9.90 7.34 -24.58
C LYS A 416 10.18 8.78 -25.00
N ALA A 417 9.17 9.66 -24.99
CA ALA A 417 9.34 11.07 -25.33
C ALA A 417 10.28 11.81 -24.37
N CYS A 418 10.34 11.39 -23.10
CA CYS A 418 11.27 11.95 -22.11
C CYS A 418 12.64 11.26 -22.06
N GLY A 419 12.87 10.24 -22.89
CA GLY A 419 14.13 9.49 -22.90
C GLY A 419 14.46 8.89 -21.54
N SER A 420 13.46 8.41 -20.79
CA SER A 420 13.62 7.74 -19.49
C SER A 420 13.53 6.22 -19.57
N CYS A 421 13.39 5.65 -20.76
CA CYS A 421 13.47 4.21 -21.00
C CYS A 421 14.75 3.62 -20.38
N GLY A 422 14.60 2.58 -19.56
CA GLY A 422 15.73 1.83 -18.99
C GLY A 422 16.56 2.58 -17.96
N LYS A 423 16.29 3.87 -17.71
CA LYS A 423 16.93 4.62 -16.62
C LYS A 423 16.45 4.09 -15.27
N SER A 424 17.33 4.07 -14.28
CA SER A 424 16.96 3.81 -12.89
C SER A 424 16.09 4.94 -12.33
N ILE A 425 15.44 4.71 -11.19
CA ILE A 425 14.67 5.77 -10.52
C ILE A 425 15.58 6.97 -10.24
N ALA A 426 16.77 6.73 -9.68
CA ALA A 426 17.75 7.76 -9.35
C ALA A 426 18.23 8.60 -10.55
N GLU A 427 18.16 8.07 -11.78
CA GLU A 427 18.50 8.80 -13.00
C GLU A 427 17.33 9.62 -13.58
N VAL A 428 16.11 9.34 -13.14
CA VAL A 428 14.88 9.96 -13.67
C VAL A 428 14.40 11.10 -12.79
N ILE A 429 14.56 10.99 -11.48
CA ILE A 429 14.19 12.03 -10.51
C ILE A 429 15.45 12.71 -9.96
N SER A 430 15.36 14.02 -9.67
CA SER A 430 16.51 14.79 -9.17
C SER A 430 16.93 14.35 -7.77
N GLU A 431 18.16 14.64 -7.33
CA GLU A 431 18.63 14.35 -5.95
C GLU A 431 17.74 14.97 -4.86
N GLY A 432 17.06 16.07 -5.16
CA GLY A 432 16.07 16.67 -4.25
C GLY A 432 14.72 15.97 -4.21
N ASP A 433 14.36 15.29 -5.30
CA ASP A 433 13.11 14.53 -5.46
C ASP A 433 13.29 13.02 -5.23
N LEU A 434 14.53 12.56 -5.03
CA LEU A 434 14.96 11.17 -4.84
C LEU A 434 14.37 10.51 -3.58
N HIS A 435 13.69 11.29 -2.75
CA HIS A 435 13.03 10.85 -1.55
C HIS A 435 11.62 10.36 -1.89
N LEU A 436 11.54 9.07 -2.24
CA LEU A 436 10.41 8.27 -2.73
C LEU A 436 9.17 8.22 -1.80
N GLY A 437 8.70 9.37 -1.32
CA GLY A 437 7.75 9.55 -0.22
C GLY A 437 8.40 9.98 1.10
N ASP A 438 9.73 10.12 1.15
CA ASP A 438 10.51 10.55 2.34
C ASP A 438 10.84 12.06 2.32
N TRP A 439 9.93 12.83 1.74
CA TRP A 439 10.13 14.26 1.45
C TRP A 439 10.40 15.10 2.71
N ARG A 440 9.99 14.64 3.90
CA ARG A 440 10.24 15.35 5.17
C ARG A 440 11.64 15.19 5.71
N TRP A 441 12.23 13.99 5.65
CA TRP A 441 13.62 13.79 6.05
C TRP A 441 14.51 14.71 5.21
N HIS A 442 14.21 14.83 3.91
CA HIS A 442 14.91 15.72 2.99
C HIS A 442 14.71 17.21 3.31
N GLU A 443 13.47 17.68 3.51
CA GLU A 443 13.20 19.07 3.91
C GLU A 443 13.96 19.46 5.20
N GLN A 444 14.00 18.55 6.18
CA GLN A 444 14.74 18.76 7.43
C GLN A 444 16.26 18.74 7.22
N HIS A 445 16.81 17.78 6.45
CA HIS A 445 18.25 17.72 6.17
C HIS A 445 18.73 18.93 5.34
N LEU A 446 17.95 19.39 4.36
CA LEU A 446 18.23 20.63 3.63
C LEU A 446 18.18 21.86 4.54
N SER A 447 17.24 21.91 5.50
CA SER A 447 17.16 23.02 6.45
C SER A 447 18.35 23.06 7.41
N LEU A 448 18.91 21.90 7.78
CA LEU A 448 20.10 21.76 8.62
C LEU A 448 21.40 22.07 7.86
N GLN A 449 21.41 21.88 6.54
CA GLN A 449 22.56 22.19 5.67
C GLN A 449 22.55 23.63 5.14
N ARG A 450 21.47 24.40 5.33
CA ARG A 450 21.42 25.83 4.96
C ARG A 450 22.22 26.65 5.97
N PRO A 451 23.18 27.49 5.53
CA PRO A 451 23.86 28.42 6.43
C PRO A 451 22.82 29.37 7.06
N PRO A 452 22.99 29.75 8.33
CA PRO A 452 22.04 30.62 9.01
C PRO A 452 21.89 31.93 8.24
N THR A 453 20.64 32.32 7.98
CA THR A 453 20.32 33.61 7.38
C THR A 453 20.91 34.70 8.27
N PRO A 454 21.74 35.62 7.75
CA PRO A 454 22.26 36.71 8.57
C PRO A 454 21.09 37.50 9.13
N ALA A 455 21.12 37.73 10.45
CA ALA A 455 20.10 38.52 11.13
C ALA A 455 19.91 39.85 10.40
N PRO A 456 18.67 40.34 10.23
CA PRO A 456 18.45 41.63 9.61
C PRO A 456 19.22 42.69 10.39
N ALA A 457 20.12 43.40 9.69
CA ALA A 457 20.89 44.48 10.27
C ALA A 457 19.92 45.46 10.93
N ALA A 458 20.17 45.78 12.21
CA ALA A 458 19.40 46.75 12.95
C ALA A 458 19.29 48.04 12.14
N ALA A 459 18.05 48.47 11.90
CA ALA A 459 17.77 49.72 11.20
C ALA A 459 18.40 50.87 11.98
N SER A 460 19.51 51.40 11.45
CA SER A 460 20.09 52.67 11.88
C SER A 460 19.07 53.78 11.61
N SER A 461 18.72 54.50 12.66
CA SER A 461 17.84 55.68 12.67
C SER A 461 18.19 56.67 11.55
N ALA A 462 17.18 57.06 10.76
CA ALA A 462 17.28 58.06 9.72
C ALA A 462 17.37 59.49 10.30
N ASP A 463 18.31 60.26 9.76
CA ASP A 463 18.46 61.71 9.97
C ASP A 463 17.65 62.46 8.89
N PRO A 464 16.71 63.37 9.23
CA PRO A 464 15.81 63.98 8.26
C PRO A 464 16.30 65.39 7.88
N ARG A 465 17.07 65.54 6.79
CA ARG A 465 17.26 66.84 6.11
C ARG A 465 17.97 66.70 4.75
N SER A 466 17.20 66.75 3.67
CA SER A 466 17.44 67.61 2.48
C SER A 466 16.50 67.23 1.33
N GLN A 467 15.66 68.17 0.91
CA GLN A 467 14.88 68.13 -0.35
C GLN A 467 15.63 68.87 -1.47
N SER A 468 15.16 68.68 -2.72
CA SER A 468 15.56 69.29 -4.02
C SER A 468 16.55 68.42 -4.82
N GLU A 469 16.39 68.06 -6.13
CA GLU A 469 15.67 68.67 -7.26
C GLU A 469 15.61 67.72 -8.49
N ALA A 470 14.53 67.82 -9.29
CA ALA A 470 14.33 67.58 -10.75
C ALA A 470 14.58 66.23 -11.49
N ALA A 471 13.72 65.98 -12.50
CA ALA A 471 13.37 64.77 -13.28
C ALA A 471 14.15 64.64 -14.65
N PRO A 472 13.84 63.74 -15.65
CA PRO A 472 12.73 62.76 -15.77
C PRO A 472 12.99 61.36 -16.45
N ALA A 473 11.97 60.50 -16.31
CA ALA A 473 11.43 59.46 -17.22
C ALA A 473 12.28 58.28 -17.77
N THR A 474 11.92 57.06 -17.34
CA THR A 474 11.50 55.96 -18.25
C THR A 474 10.52 55.02 -17.53
N SER A 475 9.39 54.71 -18.18
CA SER A 475 8.43 53.66 -17.78
C SER A 475 8.99 52.27 -18.14
N PRO A 476 8.61 51.17 -17.45
CA PRO A 476 7.37 50.47 -17.84
C PRO A 476 6.57 49.78 -16.70
N SER A 477 5.25 49.92 -16.79
CA SER A 477 4.17 48.91 -16.76
C SER A 477 3.91 47.95 -15.55
N PRO A 478 2.63 47.55 -15.33
CA PRO A 478 2.05 47.13 -14.05
C PRO A 478 2.13 45.60 -13.75
N PRO A 479 1.77 45.15 -12.53
CA PRO A 479 1.99 43.78 -12.08
C PRO A 479 1.17 42.73 -12.84
N ARG A 480 1.81 41.59 -13.14
CA ARG A 480 1.20 40.42 -13.78
C ARG A 480 0.05 39.86 -12.95
N ALA A 481 -1.13 39.84 -13.57
CA ALA A 481 -2.31 39.12 -13.12
C ALA A 481 -2.08 37.60 -13.07
N ARG A 482 -2.62 36.96 -12.02
CA ARG A 482 -2.82 35.51 -11.97
C ARG A 482 -3.82 35.14 -13.07
N LEU A 483 -3.38 34.32 -14.03
CA LEU A 483 -4.27 33.73 -15.01
C LEU A 483 -4.98 32.53 -14.38
N ALA A 484 -6.29 32.65 -14.28
CA ALA A 484 -7.22 31.56 -14.03
C ALA A 484 -7.19 30.56 -15.20
N SER A 485 -7.35 29.29 -14.87
CA SER A 485 -7.54 28.18 -15.80
C SER A 485 -8.71 28.46 -16.77
N PRO A 486 -8.57 28.25 -18.09
CA PRO A 486 -9.67 28.47 -19.00
C PRO A 486 -10.60 27.25 -19.03
N SER A 487 -11.86 27.52 -18.70
CA SER A 487 -13.02 26.73 -19.11
C SER A 487 -13.39 27.10 -20.56
N ALA A 488 -13.57 26.10 -21.42
CA ALA A 488 -14.36 26.14 -22.66
C ALA A 488 -14.64 24.66 -23.03
N ARG A 489 -15.86 24.09 -23.04
CA ARG A 489 -17.07 24.38 -23.83
C ARG A 489 -16.79 24.66 -25.31
N SER A 490 -16.92 23.62 -26.14
CA SER A 490 -17.51 23.73 -27.49
C SER A 490 -18.34 22.48 -27.82
N ALA A 491 -19.39 22.70 -28.61
CA ALA A 491 -20.54 21.85 -28.87
C ALA A 491 -20.27 20.50 -29.54
N LEU A 492 -21.10 19.51 -29.19
CA LEU A 492 -21.36 18.27 -29.92
C LEU A 492 -22.42 18.51 -31.02
N PRO A 493 -22.41 17.79 -32.15
CA PRO A 493 -23.59 17.57 -32.97
C PRO A 493 -24.35 16.28 -32.57
N ASP A 494 -25.67 16.32 -32.79
CA ASP A 494 -26.72 15.42 -32.30
C ASP A 494 -26.72 13.96 -32.81
N GLY A 495 -26.93 13.02 -31.86
CA GLY A 495 -27.83 11.84 -31.92
C GLY A 495 -27.47 10.61 -32.78
N PRO A 496 -28.09 9.41 -32.54
CA PRO A 496 -29.32 9.20 -31.76
C PRO A 496 -29.27 8.13 -30.61
N ALA A 497 -30.01 8.45 -29.55
CA ALA A 497 -30.82 7.60 -28.66
C ALA A 497 -30.26 6.25 -28.14
N SER A 498 -29.74 6.26 -26.90
CA SER A 498 -29.65 5.06 -26.07
C SER A 498 -30.97 4.80 -25.33
N ARG A 499 -31.51 3.59 -25.53
CA ARG A 499 -32.60 3.03 -24.70
C ARG A 499 -32.08 2.83 -23.27
N SER A 500 -32.78 3.38 -22.30
CA SER A 500 -32.57 3.08 -20.87
C SER A 500 -32.89 1.61 -20.59
N VAL A 501 -31.89 0.83 -20.18
CA VAL A 501 -32.13 -0.49 -19.58
C VAL A 501 -32.30 -0.29 -18.08
N ARG A 502 -33.50 -0.60 -17.58
CA ARG A 502 -33.82 -0.63 -16.14
C ARG A 502 -33.10 -1.80 -15.48
N VAL A 503 -32.41 -1.52 -14.37
CA VAL A 503 -31.98 -2.51 -13.39
C VAL A 503 -33.21 -2.95 -12.57
N PRO A 504 -33.53 -4.25 -12.42
CA PRO A 504 -34.62 -4.69 -11.55
C PRO A 504 -34.16 -4.75 -10.09
N SER A 505 -34.95 -4.17 -9.19
CA SER A 505 -34.81 -4.34 -7.74
C SER A 505 -35.27 -5.73 -7.29
N PRO A 506 -34.61 -6.36 -6.29
CA PRO A 506 -35.06 -7.65 -5.75
C PRO A 506 -36.25 -7.43 -4.81
N SER A 507 -37.37 -8.08 -5.12
CA SER A 507 -38.54 -8.13 -4.24
C SER A 507 -38.34 -9.19 -3.16
N ALA A 508 -38.65 -8.79 -1.93
CA ALA A 508 -38.76 -9.67 -0.78
C ALA A 508 -39.93 -10.65 -0.94
N ARG A 509 -39.72 -11.90 -0.52
CA ARG A 509 -40.76 -12.78 0.05
C ARG A 509 -40.12 -13.91 0.84
N SER A 510 -40.34 -13.89 2.16
CA SER A 510 -40.39 -15.05 3.06
C SER A 510 -41.70 -15.83 2.82
N PRO A 511 -41.91 -17.03 3.39
CA PRO A 511 -41.03 -17.83 4.26
C PRO A 511 -40.37 -19.03 3.57
#